data_AF-A0A1F7MNE5-F1
#
_entry.id   AF-A0A1F7MNE5-F1
#
_cell.length_a   1.000
_cell.length_b   1.000
_cell.length_c   1.000
_cell.angle_alpha   90.00
_cell.angle_beta   90.00
_cell.angle_gamma   90.00
#
_symmetry.space_group_name_H-M   'P 1'
#
loop_
_entity.id
_entity.type
_entity.pdbx_description
1 polymer ?
#
loop_
_entity_poly.entity_id
_entity_poly.type
_entity_poly.pdbx_seq_one_letter_code
_entity_poly.pdbx_strand_id
1 'polypeptide(L)'
;MADTEREAQGSTGTKEVAIVVGILLTVVAVTMVTYWVRSRGAEAGTDTVTAQATESPRPRVTAPAPGPAPSEAVHADVYFDFKSVRLRADAVRVLQEKAALMDRAHGWAVLVQGYADRQGSAEYNRVLALRRADTVKQFLIELGVPETSVRVVTLGSEAALCDEPTLECQQLNRRVHVEIRKLGRAAARPVRAVIARGDVLDTTAGR
;
A
#
# COMPACT_ATOMS: atom_id res chain seq x y z
N MET A 1 58.95 5.83 65.00
CA MET A 1 57.83 4.92 64.68
C MET A 1 56.99 5.67 63.66
N ALA A 2 56.95 5.15 62.43
CA ALA A 2 56.09 5.55 61.30
C ALA A 2 56.15 7.02 60.84
N ASP A 3 57.06 7.31 59.92
CA ASP A 3 56.93 8.43 58.98
C ASP A 3 57.46 7.93 57.63
N THR A 4 56.60 7.23 56.88
CA THR A 4 56.78 6.83 55.48
C THR A 4 55.51 6.10 55.08
N GLU A 5 54.80 6.63 54.09
CA GLU A 5 53.76 6.02 53.24
C GLU A 5 52.63 7.02 52.94
N ARG A 6 53.02 8.14 52.31
CA ARG A 6 52.14 8.87 51.40
C ARG A 6 52.80 8.85 50.04
N GLU A 7 52.57 7.79 49.26
CA GLU A 7 52.68 7.82 47.81
C GLU A 7 52.04 6.57 47.19
N ALA A 8 51.48 6.74 45.98
CA ALA A 8 51.11 5.69 45.02
C ALA A 8 49.72 5.03 45.08
N GLN A 9 48.62 5.79 45.25
CA GLN A 9 47.31 5.35 44.74
C GLN A 9 46.53 6.51 44.13
N GLY A 10 46.89 6.89 42.89
CA GLY A 10 46.12 7.82 42.08
C GLY A 10 46.51 7.70 40.61
N SER A 11 45.52 7.57 39.72
CA SER A 11 45.66 7.66 38.25
C SER A 11 45.94 6.36 37.46
N THR A 12 45.22 5.27 37.75
CA THR A 12 45.11 4.12 36.80
C THR A 12 43.71 3.97 36.19
N GLY A 13 42.62 4.32 36.90
CA GLY A 13 41.25 4.07 36.42
C GLY A 13 40.76 4.95 35.26
N THR A 14 41.26 6.16 35.07
CA THR A 14 40.79 7.06 33.99
C THR A 14 41.46 6.80 32.65
N LYS A 15 42.71 6.33 32.65
CA LYS A 15 43.48 6.02 31.43
C LYS A 15 43.00 4.71 30.80
N GLU A 16 42.71 3.70 31.61
CA GLU A 16 42.19 2.42 31.13
C GLU A 16 40.79 2.56 30.52
N VAL A 17 39.89 3.33 31.15
CA VAL A 17 38.56 3.61 30.60
C VAL A 17 38.66 4.40 29.29
N ALA A 18 39.57 5.37 29.19
CA ALA A 18 39.80 6.12 27.95
C ALA A 18 40.34 5.22 26.81
N ILE A 19 41.23 4.29 27.11
CA ILE A 19 41.76 3.32 26.14
C ILE A 19 40.64 2.37 25.68
N VAL A 20 39.85 1.82 26.60
CA VAL A 20 38.76 0.89 26.27
C VAL A 20 37.67 1.59 25.45
N VAL A 21 37.28 2.81 25.80
CA VAL A 21 36.32 3.61 25.02
C VAL A 21 36.88 3.97 23.64
N GLY A 22 38.17 4.30 23.53
CA GLY A 22 38.82 4.55 22.25
C GLY A 22 38.85 3.32 21.34
N ILE A 23 39.15 2.14 21.89
CA ILE A 23 39.10 0.86 21.15
C ILE A 23 37.66 0.57 20.72
N LEU A 24 36.68 0.76 21.60
CA LEU A 24 35.27 0.52 21.26
C LEU A 24 34.80 1.43 20.11
N LEU A 25 35.17 2.72 20.15
CA LEU A 25 34.82 3.69 19.10
C LEU A 25 35.50 3.37 17.77
N THR A 26 36.76 2.92 17.78
CA THR A 26 37.45 2.52 16.54
C THR A 26 36.85 1.25 15.93
N VAL A 27 36.45 0.26 16.75
CA VAL A 27 35.74 -0.94 16.28
C VAL A 27 34.37 -0.57 15.68
N VAL A 28 33.62 0.34 16.30
CA VAL A 28 32.34 0.83 15.75
C VAL A 28 32.56 1.58 14.43
N ALA A 29 33.58 2.43 14.33
CA ALA A 29 33.88 3.13 13.08
C ALA A 29 34.30 2.18 11.95
N VAL A 30 35.13 1.17 12.23
CA VAL A 30 35.56 0.16 11.24
C VAL A 30 34.39 -0.72 10.81
N THR A 31 33.53 -1.14 11.73
CA THR A 31 32.31 -1.91 11.41
C THR A 31 31.31 -1.09 10.60
N MET A 32 31.18 0.21 10.88
CA MET A 32 30.32 1.12 10.12
C MET A 32 30.86 1.39 8.70
N VAL A 33 32.19 1.55 8.54
CA VAL A 33 32.83 1.70 7.21
C VAL A 33 32.75 0.42 6.40
N THR A 34 33.00 -0.74 7.01
CA THR A 34 32.85 -2.04 6.32
C THR A 34 31.40 -2.31 5.92
N TYR A 35 30.43 -1.98 6.77
CA TYR A 35 29.01 -2.02 6.42
C TYR A 35 28.68 -1.08 5.25
N TRP A 36 29.20 0.15 5.26
CA TRP A 36 28.95 1.11 4.20
C TRP A 36 29.62 0.73 2.86
N VAL A 37 30.84 0.20 2.89
CA VAL A 37 31.54 -0.35 1.70
C VAL A 37 30.81 -1.58 1.14
N ARG A 38 30.34 -2.50 2.00
CA ARG A 38 29.52 -3.64 1.58
C ARG A 38 28.19 -3.21 0.97
N SER A 39 27.58 -2.16 1.52
CA SER A 39 26.28 -1.63 1.06
C SER A 39 26.35 -0.84 -0.25
N ARG A 40 27.55 -0.48 -0.73
CA ARG A 40 27.77 0.20 -2.02
C ARG A 40 28.15 -0.74 -3.18
N GLY A 41 28.11 -2.05 -2.97
CA GLY A 41 28.46 -3.07 -3.97
C GLY A 41 27.29 -3.63 -4.77
N ALA A 42 26.32 -2.81 -5.16
CA ALA A 42 25.24 -3.21 -6.07
C ALA A 42 25.07 -2.16 -7.17
N GLU A 43 26.10 -1.97 -7.99
CA GLU A 43 25.98 -1.52 -9.38
C GLU A 43 27.34 -1.56 -10.09
N ALA A 44 27.34 -2.28 -11.22
CA ALA A 44 28.28 -2.25 -12.36
C ALA A 44 29.08 -3.55 -12.59
N GLY A 45 28.86 -4.15 -13.77
CA GLY A 45 29.83 -5.05 -14.39
C GLY A 45 29.25 -6.24 -15.16
N THR A 46 28.74 -5.95 -16.36
CA THR A 46 28.80 -6.79 -17.57
C THR A 46 29.38 -8.21 -17.45
N ASP A 47 28.52 -9.21 -17.57
CA ASP A 47 28.89 -10.50 -18.17
C ASP A 47 28.14 -10.67 -19.49
N THR A 48 28.91 -10.55 -20.55
CA THR A 48 28.53 -10.90 -21.93
C THR A 48 28.45 -12.42 -22.00
N VAL A 49 27.24 -12.98 -21.89
CA VAL A 49 26.99 -14.36 -22.32
C VAL A 49 26.16 -14.30 -23.59
N THR A 50 26.85 -14.57 -24.69
CA THR A 50 26.29 -14.90 -26.00
C THR A 50 25.39 -16.12 -25.85
N ALA A 51 24.08 -15.90 -25.77
CA ALA A 51 23.07 -16.91 -26.01
C ALA A 51 22.19 -16.44 -27.17
N GLN A 52 22.49 -16.93 -28.37
CA GLN A 52 21.60 -16.84 -29.51
C GLN A 52 20.30 -17.55 -29.16
N ALA A 53 19.23 -16.78 -28.97
CA ALA A 53 17.86 -17.25 -28.96
C ALA A 53 17.12 -16.45 -30.02
N THR A 54 16.59 -17.15 -31.02
CA THR A 54 15.71 -16.67 -32.09
C THR A 54 14.69 -15.65 -31.58
N GLU A 55 14.86 -14.38 -31.97
CA GLU A 55 13.93 -13.30 -31.65
C GLU A 55 12.69 -13.41 -32.54
N SER A 56 11.64 -14.02 -31.98
CA SER A 56 10.27 -13.81 -32.44
C SER A 56 9.88 -12.36 -32.12
N PRO A 57 9.29 -11.58 -33.04
CA PRO A 57 9.04 -10.16 -32.81
C PRO A 57 8.01 -9.99 -31.69
N ARG A 58 8.48 -9.67 -30.47
CA ARG A 58 7.58 -9.26 -29.40
C ARG A 58 6.98 -7.91 -29.78
N PRO A 59 5.64 -7.76 -29.78
CA PRO A 59 5.03 -6.46 -29.98
C PRO A 59 5.54 -5.52 -28.89
N ARG A 60 6.08 -4.39 -29.32
CA ARG A 60 6.57 -3.31 -28.47
C ARG A 60 5.36 -2.78 -27.68
N VAL A 61 5.13 -3.29 -26.46
CA VAL A 61 4.13 -2.74 -25.55
C VAL A 61 4.58 -1.32 -25.24
N THR A 62 3.91 -0.36 -25.87
CA THR A 62 4.08 1.05 -25.54
C THR A 62 3.74 1.20 -24.06
N ALA A 63 4.67 1.71 -23.26
CA ALA A 63 4.38 2.02 -21.86
C ALA A 63 3.10 2.86 -21.81
N PRO A 64 2.10 2.52 -20.98
CA PRO A 64 0.91 3.33 -20.84
C PRO A 64 1.33 4.74 -20.44
N ALA A 65 0.75 5.73 -21.11
CA ALA A 65 0.98 7.15 -20.84
C ALA A 65 0.86 7.42 -19.32
N PRO A 66 1.64 8.37 -18.76
CA PRO A 66 1.51 8.76 -17.36
C PRO A 66 0.04 9.03 -17.07
N GLY A 67 -0.51 8.29 -16.10
CA GLY A 67 -1.90 8.41 -15.70
C GLY A 67 -2.26 9.85 -15.34
N PRO A 68 -3.55 10.21 -15.34
CA PRO A 68 -3.97 11.53 -14.89
C PRO A 68 -3.35 11.84 -13.52
N ALA A 69 -2.81 13.07 -13.38
CA ALA A 69 -2.26 13.59 -12.13
C ALA A 69 -3.19 13.24 -10.96
N PRO A 70 -2.65 12.98 -9.75
CA PRO A 70 -3.44 12.52 -8.62
C PRO A 70 -4.56 13.52 -8.35
N SER A 71 -5.77 13.16 -8.76
CA SER A 71 -7.00 13.78 -8.28
C SER A 71 -6.97 13.71 -6.76
N GLU A 72 -7.14 14.84 -6.08
CA GLU A 72 -7.23 14.88 -4.62
C GLU A 72 -8.25 13.82 -4.15
N ALA A 73 -7.75 12.86 -3.37
CA ALA A 73 -8.56 11.76 -2.87
C ALA A 73 -9.21 12.19 -1.57
N VAL A 74 -10.53 12.04 -1.48
CA VAL A 74 -11.29 12.29 -0.25
C VAL A 74 -11.42 10.97 0.49
N HIS A 75 -10.98 10.97 1.74
CA HIS A 75 -11.00 9.79 2.60
C HIS A 75 -12.10 9.90 3.66
N ALA A 76 -12.68 8.77 4.04
CA ALA A 76 -13.59 8.65 5.17
C ALA A 76 -13.47 7.28 5.83
N ASP A 77 -13.44 7.26 7.16
CA ASP A 77 -13.53 6.04 7.94
C ASP A 77 -14.92 5.88 8.53
N VAL A 78 -15.45 4.66 8.41
CA VAL A 78 -16.75 4.27 8.94
C VAL A 78 -16.59 3.13 9.93
N TYR A 79 -17.07 3.31 11.16
CA TYR A 79 -16.91 2.33 12.22
C TYR A 79 -18.15 1.46 12.42
N PHE A 80 -17.93 0.23 12.91
CA PHE A 80 -18.97 -0.76 13.17
C PHE A 80 -18.90 -1.29 14.59
N ASP A 81 -20.06 -1.72 15.09
CA ASP A 81 -20.14 -2.43 16.37
C ASP A 81 -19.60 -3.87 16.25
N PHE A 82 -19.34 -4.48 17.40
CA PHE A 82 -18.81 -5.84 17.46
C PHE A 82 -19.73 -6.85 16.74
N LYS A 83 -19.14 -7.67 15.86
CA LYS A 83 -19.84 -8.66 15.02
C LYS A 83 -21.05 -8.12 14.23
N SER A 84 -21.12 -6.80 14.03
CA SER A 84 -22.22 -6.15 13.32
C SER A 84 -21.80 -5.71 11.93
N VAL A 85 -22.77 -5.77 11.01
CA VAL A 85 -22.71 -5.18 9.66
C VAL A 85 -23.63 -3.97 9.54
N ARG A 86 -24.36 -3.61 10.61
CA ARG A 86 -25.31 -2.49 10.60
C ARG A 86 -24.55 -1.17 10.64
N LEU A 87 -24.93 -0.24 9.77
CA LEU A 87 -24.45 1.14 9.81
C LEU A 87 -25.00 1.85 11.05
N ARG A 88 -24.10 2.51 11.76
CA ARG A 88 -24.44 3.38 12.89
C ARG A 88 -24.86 4.77 12.40
N ALA A 89 -25.46 5.59 13.26
CA ALA A 89 -25.92 6.92 12.89
C ALA A 89 -24.77 7.87 12.47
N ASP A 90 -23.62 7.76 13.13
CA ASP A 90 -22.39 8.48 12.77
C ASP A 90 -21.87 8.08 11.38
N ALA A 91 -21.84 6.78 11.09
CA ALA A 91 -21.50 6.22 9.79
C ALA A 91 -22.39 6.76 8.68
N VAL A 92 -23.71 6.72 8.89
CA VAL A 92 -24.72 7.24 7.95
C VAL A 92 -24.46 8.71 7.63
N ARG A 93 -24.26 9.54 8.65
CA ARG A 93 -23.99 10.97 8.48
C ARG A 93 -22.73 11.21 7.65
N VAL A 94 -21.62 10.54 7.97
CA VAL A 94 -20.36 10.68 7.23
C VAL A 94 -20.54 10.29 5.77
N LEU A 95 -21.20 9.16 5.50
CA LEU A 95 -21.41 8.69 4.12
C LEU A 95 -22.30 9.62 3.31
N GLN A 96 -23.35 10.19 3.92
CA GLN A 96 -24.19 11.21 3.29
C GLN A 96 -23.39 12.46 2.93
N GLU A 97 -22.57 12.94 3.86
CA GLU A 97 -21.73 14.13 3.66
C GLU A 97 -20.73 13.92 2.52
N LYS A 98 -20.13 12.73 2.42
CA LYS A 98 -19.20 12.39 1.34
C LYS A 98 -19.89 12.18 0.00
N ALA A 99 -21.04 11.51 -0.02
CA ALA A 99 -21.82 11.34 -1.25
C ALA A 99 -22.31 12.68 -1.81
N ALA A 100 -22.62 13.66 -0.95
CA ALA A 100 -23.03 14.99 -1.37
C ALA A 100 -21.93 15.77 -2.14
N LEU A 101 -20.65 15.42 -1.93
CA LEU A 101 -19.54 15.99 -2.69
C LEU A 101 -19.45 15.43 -4.13
N MET A 102 -20.11 14.31 -4.38
CA MET A 102 -20.05 13.61 -5.67
C MET A 102 -21.09 14.19 -6.62
N ASP A 103 -20.68 15.20 -7.38
CA ASP A 103 -21.54 15.78 -8.41
C ASP A 103 -21.79 14.80 -9.57
N ARG A 104 -22.92 14.97 -10.27
CA ARG A 104 -23.27 14.16 -11.45
C ARG A 104 -22.52 14.55 -12.72
N ALA A 105 -21.80 15.67 -12.72
CA ALA A 105 -21.13 16.22 -13.90
C ALA A 105 -19.76 15.57 -14.16
N HIS A 106 -19.17 14.93 -13.15
CA HIS A 106 -17.87 14.27 -13.22
C HIS A 106 -18.00 12.75 -13.01
N GLY A 107 -17.01 12.02 -13.53
CA GLY A 107 -16.84 10.62 -13.18
C GLY A 107 -16.18 10.51 -11.79
N TRP A 108 -16.55 9.49 -11.05
CA TRP A 108 -15.95 9.18 -9.75
C TRP A 108 -15.48 7.74 -9.71
N ALA A 109 -14.39 7.48 -8.99
CA ALA A 109 -13.96 6.16 -8.58
C ALA A 109 -13.99 6.11 -7.06
N VAL A 110 -14.70 5.14 -6.50
CA VAL A 110 -14.83 4.92 -5.06
C VAL A 110 -14.25 3.56 -4.72
N LEU A 111 -13.28 3.54 -3.82
CA LEU A 111 -12.70 2.33 -3.27
C LEU A 111 -13.17 2.16 -1.82
N VAL A 112 -13.83 1.04 -1.54
CA VAL A 112 -14.36 0.69 -0.23
C VAL A 112 -13.55 -0.49 0.31
N GLN A 113 -12.79 -0.25 1.37
CA GLN A 113 -11.88 -1.22 1.96
C GLN A 113 -12.41 -1.67 3.32
N GLY A 114 -12.77 -2.95 3.44
CA GLY A 114 -13.27 -3.54 4.67
C GLY A 114 -12.16 -4.07 5.57
N TYR A 115 -12.25 -3.76 6.86
CA TYR A 115 -11.37 -4.25 7.92
C TYR A 115 -12.18 -4.91 9.04
N ALA A 116 -11.53 -5.80 9.77
CA ALA A 116 -12.08 -6.45 10.96
C ALA A 116 -11.06 -6.42 12.09
N ASP A 117 -11.54 -6.57 13.33
CA ASP A 117 -10.65 -6.79 14.47
C ASP A 117 -10.08 -8.22 14.44
N ARG A 118 -9.09 -8.48 15.29
CA ARG A 118 -8.36 -9.76 15.30
C ARG A 118 -9.07 -10.86 16.11
N GLN A 119 -10.30 -10.63 16.55
CA GLN A 119 -11.03 -11.61 17.36
C GLN A 119 -11.65 -12.69 16.46
N GLY A 120 -11.35 -13.96 16.73
CA GLY A 120 -11.85 -15.09 15.95
C GLY A 120 -10.93 -15.50 14.80
N SER A 121 -11.45 -16.29 13.86
CA SER A 121 -10.65 -16.79 12.74
C SER A 121 -10.45 -15.74 11.65
N ALA A 122 -9.31 -15.80 10.95
CA ALA A 122 -9.00 -14.89 9.84
C ALA A 122 -10.05 -14.98 8.71
N GLU A 123 -10.54 -16.18 8.40
CA GLU A 123 -11.58 -16.40 7.40
C GLU A 123 -12.91 -15.72 7.80
N TYR A 124 -13.34 -15.90 9.06
CA TYR A 124 -14.53 -15.23 9.59
C TYR A 124 -14.40 -13.71 9.47
N ASN A 125 -13.25 -13.17 9.86
CA ASN A 125 -12.98 -11.73 9.82
C ASN A 125 -12.91 -11.18 8.41
N ARG A 126 -12.39 -11.95 7.43
CA ARG A 126 -12.40 -11.59 6.01
C ARG A 126 -13.81 -11.49 5.45
N VAL A 127 -14.68 -12.45 5.76
CA VAL A 127 -16.10 -12.44 5.36
C VAL A 127 -16.86 -11.31 6.04
N LEU A 128 -16.62 -11.06 7.33
CA LEU A 128 -17.27 -9.97 8.06
C LEU A 128 -16.87 -8.60 7.50
N ALA A 129 -15.57 -8.40 7.24
CA ALA A 129 -15.05 -7.18 6.61
C ALA A 129 -15.66 -6.95 5.22
N LEU A 130 -15.81 -8.02 4.41
CA LEU A 130 -16.46 -7.95 3.10
C LEU A 130 -17.93 -7.51 3.23
N ARG A 131 -18.70 -8.13 4.13
CA ARG A 131 -20.12 -7.77 4.34
C ARG A 131 -20.30 -6.32 4.80
N ARG A 132 -19.39 -5.81 5.63
CA ARG A 132 -19.39 -4.39 6.04
C ARG A 132 -19.12 -3.48 4.86
N ALA A 133 -18.11 -3.80 4.05
CA ALA A 133 -17.79 -3.04 2.85
C ALA A 133 -18.94 -3.06 1.83
N ASP A 134 -19.60 -4.21 1.66
CA ASP A 134 -20.79 -4.33 0.82
C ASP A 134 -21.95 -3.47 1.36
N THR A 135 -22.15 -3.43 2.69
CA THR A 135 -23.18 -2.57 3.29
C THR A 135 -22.91 -1.09 2.98
N VAL A 136 -21.65 -0.65 3.10
CA VAL A 136 -21.26 0.72 2.73
C VAL A 136 -21.47 0.96 1.22
N LYS A 137 -21.09 0.02 0.36
CA LYS A 137 -21.32 0.10 -1.09
C LYS A 137 -22.82 0.28 -1.39
N GLN A 138 -23.68 -0.55 -0.82
CA GLN A 138 -25.13 -0.47 -1.07
C GLN A 138 -25.69 0.86 -0.62
N PHE A 139 -25.29 1.34 0.55
CA PHE A 139 -25.72 2.65 1.04
C PHE A 139 -25.28 3.80 0.13
N LEU A 140 -24.06 3.76 -0.41
CA LEU A 140 -23.61 4.76 -1.39
C LEU A 140 -24.41 4.71 -2.70
N ILE A 141 -24.81 3.51 -3.14
CA ILE A 141 -25.66 3.32 -4.32
C ILE A 141 -27.05 3.91 -4.07
N GLU A 142 -27.63 3.69 -2.88
CA GLU A 142 -28.92 4.28 -2.47
C GLU A 142 -28.87 5.82 -2.46
N LEU A 143 -27.71 6.41 -2.15
CA LEU A 143 -27.47 7.86 -2.24
C LEU A 143 -27.25 8.37 -3.67
N GLY A 144 -27.24 7.48 -4.67
CA GLY A 144 -27.15 7.81 -6.09
C GLY A 144 -25.76 7.67 -6.70
N VAL A 145 -24.79 7.08 -5.99
CA VAL A 145 -23.48 6.75 -6.56
C VAL A 145 -23.63 5.58 -7.54
N PRO A 146 -23.20 5.70 -8.81
CA PRO A 146 -23.28 4.60 -9.75
C PRO A 146 -22.50 3.37 -9.26
N GLU A 147 -23.11 2.19 -9.32
CA GLU A 147 -22.45 0.94 -8.90
C GLU A 147 -21.12 0.71 -9.64
N THR A 148 -21.06 1.08 -10.91
CA THR A 148 -19.86 0.94 -11.76
C THR A 148 -18.66 1.72 -11.25
N SER A 149 -18.90 2.81 -10.50
CA SER A 149 -17.89 3.65 -9.87
C SER A 149 -17.35 3.07 -8.56
N VAL A 150 -18.04 2.11 -7.93
CA VAL A 150 -17.65 1.56 -6.63
C VAL A 150 -16.88 0.24 -6.80
N ARG A 151 -15.79 0.10 -6.06
CA ARG A 151 -14.98 -1.12 -5.95
C ARG A 151 -14.84 -1.49 -4.49
N VAL A 152 -15.05 -2.77 -4.18
CA VAL A 152 -14.96 -3.31 -2.82
C VAL A 152 -13.70 -4.17 -2.72
N VAL A 153 -12.93 -3.96 -1.66
CA VAL A 153 -11.77 -4.76 -1.29
C VAL A 153 -11.90 -5.14 0.18
N THR A 154 -11.49 -6.36 0.52
CA THR A 154 -11.43 -6.83 1.89
C THR A 154 -9.99 -7.14 2.28
N LEU A 155 -9.57 -6.60 3.42
CA LEU A 155 -8.25 -6.86 3.99
C LEU A 155 -8.35 -7.72 5.27
N GLY A 156 -9.58 -8.05 5.70
CA GLY A 156 -9.82 -8.84 6.91
C GLY A 156 -9.14 -8.24 8.14
N SER A 157 -8.49 -9.10 8.91
CA SER A 157 -7.73 -8.73 10.11
C SER A 157 -6.23 -8.50 9.85
N GLU A 158 -5.76 -8.66 8.61
CA GLU A 158 -4.33 -8.61 8.26
C GLU A 158 -3.79 -7.18 8.21
N ALA A 159 -4.66 -6.21 7.95
CA ALA A 159 -4.31 -4.78 7.87
C ALA A 159 -4.90 -4.00 9.06
N ALA A 160 -4.74 -4.52 10.27
CA ALA A 160 -5.12 -3.82 11.49
C ALA A 160 -4.34 -2.50 11.64
N LEU A 161 -5.00 -1.46 12.14
CA LEU A 161 -4.36 -0.18 12.43
C LEU A 161 -3.46 -0.24 13.66
N CYS A 162 -3.88 -1.04 14.62
CA CYS A 162 -3.29 -1.15 15.93
C CYS A 162 -3.44 -2.60 16.39
N ASP A 163 -2.52 -3.04 17.24
CA ASP A 163 -2.39 -4.44 17.64
C ASP A 163 -2.65 -4.65 19.14
N GLU A 164 -2.90 -3.59 19.88
CA GLU A 164 -3.16 -3.66 21.31
C GLU A 164 -4.48 -4.43 21.57
N PRO A 165 -4.52 -5.32 22.58
CA PRO A 165 -5.73 -6.06 22.94
C PRO A 165 -6.72 -5.20 23.73
N THR A 166 -6.81 -3.89 23.46
CA THR A 166 -7.73 -2.97 24.12
C THR A 166 -9.04 -2.84 23.33
N LEU A 167 -10.13 -2.56 24.04
CA LEU A 167 -11.44 -2.34 23.40
C LEU A 167 -11.42 -1.16 22.42
N GLU A 168 -10.63 -0.13 22.73
CA GLU A 168 -10.42 1.06 21.92
C GLU A 168 -9.75 0.70 20.60
N CYS A 169 -8.62 -0.01 20.64
CA CYS A 169 -7.94 -0.44 19.43
C CYS A 169 -8.82 -1.35 18.57
N GLN A 170 -9.51 -2.31 19.20
CA GLN A 170 -10.45 -3.17 18.48
C GLN A 170 -11.56 -2.36 17.79
N GLN A 171 -12.06 -1.28 18.42
CA GLN A 171 -13.05 -0.41 17.81
C GLN A 171 -12.51 0.33 16.58
N LEU A 172 -11.26 0.80 16.63
CA LEU A 172 -10.60 1.44 15.49
C LEU A 172 -10.38 0.48 14.32
N ASN A 173 -10.14 -0.80 14.62
CA ASN A 173 -9.97 -1.85 13.63
C ASN A 173 -11.29 -2.33 13.01
N ARG A 174 -12.43 -2.17 13.70
CA ARG A 174 -13.76 -2.42 13.16
C ARG A 174 -14.21 -1.27 12.25
N ARG A 175 -13.53 -1.13 11.11
CA ARG A 175 -13.78 -0.04 10.17
C ARG A 175 -13.96 -0.47 8.72
N VAL A 176 -14.54 0.43 7.95
CA VAL A 176 -14.47 0.45 6.49
C VAL A 176 -13.87 1.80 6.09
N HIS A 177 -12.78 1.77 5.33
CA HIS A 177 -12.19 2.96 4.75
C HIS A 177 -12.78 3.20 3.36
N VAL A 178 -13.17 4.44 3.08
CA VAL A 178 -13.72 4.86 1.80
C VAL A 178 -12.79 5.91 1.21
N GLU A 179 -12.28 5.62 0.03
CA GLU A 179 -11.48 6.54 -0.76
C GLU A 179 -12.28 6.95 -2.00
N ILE A 180 -12.49 8.25 -2.17
CA ILE A 180 -13.26 8.82 -3.28
C ILE A 180 -12.30 9.65 -4.13
N ARG A 181 -12.19 9.29 -5.41
CA ARG A 181 -11.35 9.98 -6.39
C ARG A 181 -12.19 10.57 -7.50
N LYS A 182 -12.00 11.85 -7.75
CA LYS A 182 -12.58 12.53 -8.91
C LYS A 182 -11.84 12.07 -10.16
N LEU A 183 -12.53 11.35 -11.04
CA LEU A 183 -11.99 11.08 -12.36
C LEU A 183 -12.08 12.39 -13.14
N GLY A 184 -10.93 12.93 -13.56
CA GLY A 184 -10.91 13.99 -14.56
C GLY A 184 -11.74 13.54 -15.77
N ARG A 185 -12.27 14.49 -16.56
CA ARG A 185 -12.90 14.15 -17.84
C ARG A 185 -11.91 13.34 -18.66
N ALA A 186 -11.98 12.02 -18.59
CA ALA A 186 -11.37 11.14 -19.55
C ALA A 186 -12.09 11.49 -20.84
N ALA A 187 -11.42 12.24 -21.72
CA ALA A 187 -11.89 12.44 -23.08
C ALA A 187 -12.27 11.06 -23.59
N ALA A 188 -13.57 10.83 -23.79
CA ALA A 188 -14.09 9.59 -24.32
C ALA A 188 -13.45 9.39 -25.70
N ARG A 189 -12.28 8.75 -25.74
CA ARG A 189 -11.70 8.30 -27.00
C ARG A 189 -12.51 7.07 -27.37
N PRO A 190 -13.33 7.11 -28.43
CA PRO A 190 -13.93 5.89 -28.91
C PRO A 190 -12.77 4.93 -29.22
N VAL A 191 -12.80 3.74 -28.61
CA VAL A 191 -11.91 2.65 -29.00
C VAL A 191 -12.26 2.36 -30.45
N ARG A 192 -11.42 2.86 -31.35
CA ARG A 192 -11.59 2.61 -32.78
C ARG A 192 -11.40 1.11 -32.96
N ALA A 193 -12.49 0.39 -33.17
CA ALA A 193 -12.44 -1.03 -33.47
C ALA A 193 -11.53 -1.22 -34.69
N VAL A 194 -10.33 -1.76 -34.46
CA VAL A 194 -9.46 -2.23 -35.54
C VAL A 194 -10.10 -3.51 -36.04
N ILE A 195 -11.03 -3.38 -36.99
CA ILE A 195 -11.48 -4.51 -37.78
C ILE A 195 -10.28 -4.86 -38.67
N ALA A 196 -9.53 -5.88 -38.26
CA ALA A 196 -8.59 -6.55 -39.14
C ALA A 196 -9.39 -7.12 -40.32
N ARG A 197 -9.33 -6.46 -41.47
CA ARG A 197 -9.75 -7.06 -42.73
C ARG A 197 -8.75 -8.16 -43.04
N GLY A 198 -9.17 -9.41 -42.84
CA GLY A 198 -8.51 -10.56 -43.40
C GLY A 198 -8.81 -10.62 -44.89
N ASP A 199 -7.98 -9.98 -45.70
CA ASP A 199 -7.95 -10.24 -47.14
C ASP A 199 -7.04 -11.46 -47.36
N VAL A 200 -7.65 -12.63 -47.41
CA VAL A 200 -7.00 -13.86 -47.89
C VAL A 200 -6.88 -13.74 -49.41
N LEU A 201 -5.64 -13.60 -49.88
CA LEU A 201 -5.28 -13.93 -51.26
C LEU A 201 -5.44 -15.45 -51.41
N ASP A 202 -6.35 -15.89 -52.28
CA ASP A 202 -6.24 -17.21 -52.88
C ASP A 202 -6.13 -17.09 -54.40
N THR A 203 -5.20 -17.89 -54.90
CA THR A 203 -4.58 -17.83 -56.21
C THR A 203 -4.94 -19.12 -56.94
N THR A 204 -5.51 -19.00 -58.14
CA THR A 204 -5.50 -20.03 -59.22
C THR A 204 -6.45 -21.23 -59.10
N ALA A 205 -7.33 -21.43 -60.10
CA ALA A 205 -7.28 -22.54 -61.07
C ALA A 205 -8.64 -22.82 -61.76
N GLY A 206 -8.58 -22.93 -63.11
CA GLY A 206 -9.45 -23.62 -64.09
C GLY A 206 -10.94 -23.86 -63.79
N ARG A 207 -11.85 -23.63 -64.74
CA ARG A 207 -11.85 -24.10 -66.12
C ARG A 207 -12.99 -23.41 -66.89
#